data_AF-A0A969KJ21-F1
#
_entry.id   AF-A0A969KJ21-F1
#
_cell.length_a   1.000
_cell.length_b   1.000
_cell.length_c   1.000
_cell.angle_alpha   90.00
_cell.angle_beta   90.00
_cell.angle_gamma   90.00
#
_symmetry.space_group_name_H-M   'P 1'
#
loop_
_entity.id
_entity.type
_entity.pdbx_description
1 polymer ?
#
loop_
_entity_poly.entity_id
_entity_poly.type
_entity_poly.pdbx_seq_one_letter_code
_entity_poly.pdbx_strand_id
1 'polypeptide(L)' 'MWSENGDFTLIPKVGNTEMIFGNLDMMEDKFRRLKIFYKEAMPYEGWRKYKQLNLKYKKQVVGVKN' A
#
# COMPACT_ATOMS: atom_id res chain seq x y z
N MET A 1 2.67 -14.14 2.31
CA MET A 1 2.30 -14.65 3.65
C MET A 1 0.91 -14.12 3.94
N TRP A 2 0.00 -14.98 4.37
CA TRP A 2 -1.38 -14.60 4.74
C TRP A 2 -1.34 -13.84 6.07
N SER A 3 -2.12 -12.76 6.20
CA SER A 3 -2.42 -12.19 7.52
C SER A 3 -3.48 -13.03 8.22
N GLU A 4 -3.61 -12.95 9.54
CA GLU A 4 -4.61 -13.70 10.34
C GLU A 4 -6.06 -13.50 9.85
N ASN A 5 -6.31 -12.47 9.03
CA ASN A 5 -7.61 -12.07 8.51
C ASN A 5 -7.86 -12.50 7.05
N GLY A 6 -6.94 -13.26 6.43
CA GLY A 6 -7.06 -13.69 5.03
C GLY A 6 -6.71 -12.62 3.99
N ASP A 7 -6.23 -11.44 4.42
CA ASP A 7 -5.79 -10.39 3.51
C ASP A 7 -4.45 -10.76 2.86
N PHE A 8 -4.32 -10.44 1.57
CA PHE A 8 -3.05 -10.49 0.86
C PHE A 8 -2.16 -9.32 1.28
N THR A 9 -0.88 -9.60 1.48
CA THR A 9 0.16 -8.62 1.75
C THR A 9 1.15 -8.58 0.59
N LEU A 10 1.51 -7.36 0.14
CA LEU A 10 2.58 -7.14 -0.82
C LEU A 10 3.82 -6.64 -0.09
N ILE A 11 4.96 -7.24 -0.42
CA ILE A 11 6.28 -6.81 0.06
C ILE A 11 6.99 -6.14 -1.11
N PRO A 12 7.29 -4.85 -1.04
CA PRO A 12 8.00 -4.16 -2.11
C PRO A 12 9.45 -4.65 -2.17
N LYS A 13 10.03 -4.67 -3.37
CA LYS A 13 11.44 -5.01 -3.57
C LYS A 13 12.39 -3.95 -2.99
N VAL A 14 11.92 -2.71 -2.84
CA VAL A 14 12.70 -1.56 -2.36
C VAL A 14 11.92 -0.87 -1.24
N GLY A 15 12.63 -0.54 -0.16
CA GLY A 15 12.05 0.06 1.04
C GLY A 15 11.55 -0.99 2.05
N ASN A 16 11.14 -0.51 3.23
CA ASN A 16 10.73 -1.35 4.35
C ASN A 16 9.23 -1.18 4.68
N THR A 17 8.43 -0.80 3.69
CA THR A 17 7.00 -0.54 3.87
C THR A 17 6.20 -1.80 3.55
N GLU A 18 5.47 -2.33 4.52
CA GLU A 18 4.52 -3.43 4.28
C GLU A 18 3.25 -2.90 3.61
N MET A 19 2.66 -3.63 2.67
CA MET A 19 1.39 -3.21 2.05
C MET A 19 0.28 -4.23 2.22
N ILE A 20 -0.78 -3.84 2.93
CA ILE A 20 -2.00 -4.64 3.02
C ILE A 20 -2.82 -4.40 1.75
N PHE A 21 -2.92 -5.42 0.90
CA PHE A 21 -3.70 -5.37 -0.34
C PHE A 21 -5.19 -5.68 -0.10
N GLY A 22 -5.48 -6.46 0.94
CA GLY A 22 -6.82 -6.98 1.19
C GLY A 22 -7.12 -8.18 0.28
N ASN A 23 -8.37 -8.35 -0.12
CA ASN A 23 -8.77 -9.35 -1.10
C ASN A 23 -8.31 -9.02 -2.54
N LEU A 24 -8.58 -9.90 -3.50
CA LEU A 24 -8.22 -9.71 -4.92
C LEU A 24 -9.27 -8.95 -5.74
N ASP A 25 -10.27 -8.33 -5.11
CA ASP A 25 -11.23 -7.52 -5.84
C ASP A 25 -10.62 -6.18 -6.27
N MET A 26 -11.04 -5.69 -7.43
CA MET A 26 -10.65 -4.37 -7.94
C MET A 26 -9.12 -4.14 -7.98
N MET A 27 -8.34 -5.18 -8.30
CA MET A 27 -6.87 -5.12 -8.27
C MET A 27 -6.31 -3.96 -9.09
N GLU A 28 -6.84 -3.75 -10.30
CA GLU A 28 -6.39 -2.69 -11.20
C GLU A 28 -6.52 -1.30 -10.55
N ASP A 29 -7.65 -1.04 -9.89
CA ASP A 29 -7.90 0.20 -9.19
C ASP A 29 -6.99 0.39 -7.96
N LYS A 30 -6.69 -0.69 -7.22
CA LYS A 30 -5.72 -0.68 -6.11
C LYS A 30 -4.31 -0.34 -6.62
N PHE A 31 -3.83 -1.01 -7.67
CA PHE A 31 -2.52 -0.74 -8.26
C PHE A 31 -2.44 0.65 -8.89
N ARG A 32 -3.52 1.12 -9.53
CA ARG A 32 -3.60 2.48 -10.06
C ARG A 32 -3.43 3.53 -8.97
N ARG A 33 -4.12 3.40 -7.83
CA ARG A 33 -3.95 4.31 -6.68
C ARG A 33 -2.56 4.23 -6.09
N LEU A 34 -2.00 3.02 -5.92
CA LEU A 34 -0.64 2.85 -5.43
C LEU A 34 0.38 3.54 -6.35
N LYS A 35 0.22 3.43 -7.67
CA LYS A 35 1.06 4.11 -8.66
C LYS A 35 0.96 5.63 -8.55
N ILE A 36 -0.25 6.16 -8.37
CA ILE A 36 -0.46 7.61 -8.15
C ILE A 36 0.22 8.04 -6.85
N PHE A 37 0.06 7.30 -5.75
CA PHE A 37 0.72 7.60 -4.49
C PHE A 37 2.25 7.66 -4.62
N TYR A 38 2.85 6.70 -5.33
CA TYR A 38 4.29 6.71 -5.59
C TYR A 38 4.76 7.88 -6.44
N LYS A 39 3.96 8.31 -7.42
CA LYS A 39 4.32 9.41 -8.31
C LYS A 39 4.11 10.78 -7.68
N GLU A 40 3.01 10.97 -6.96
CA GLU A 40 2.53 12.28 -6.56
C GLU A 40 2.75 12.58 -5.08
N ALA A 41 2.76 11.57 -4.20
CA ALA A 41 2.90 11.79 -2.75
C ALA A 41 4.32 11.46 -2.25
N MET A 42 4.89 10.33 -2.68
CA MET A 42 6.19 9.86 -2.21
C MET A 42 7.35 10.86 -2.42
N PRO A 43 7.44 11.61 -3.53
CA PRO A 43 8.52 12.58 -3.72
C PRO A 43 8.54 13.70 -2.67
N TYR A 44 7.37 14.08 -2.14
CA TYR A 44 7.26 15.13 -1.13
C TYR A 44 7.38 14.58 0.29
N GLU A 45 6.86 13.37 0.52
CA GLU A 45 6.74 12.80 1.85
C GLU A 45 7.93 11.94 2.29
N GLY A 46 8.65 11.37 1.31
CA GLY A 46 9.84 10.56 1.54
C GLY A 46 9.57 9.09 1.87
N TRP A 47 10.48 8.24 1.41
CA TRP A 47 10.40 6.76 1.48
C TRP A 47 10.38 6.18 2.90
N ARG A 48 10.80 6.94 3.90
CA ARG A 48 10.88 6.49 5.31
C ARG A 48 9.70 6.97 6.14
N LYS A 49 8.70 7.63 5.56
CA LYS A 49 7.57 8.18 6.33
C LYS A 49 6.61 7.09 6.82
N TYR A 50 6.38 6.06 6.01
CA TYR A 50 5.34 5.06 6.25
C TYR A 50 5.93 3.67 6.47
N LYS A 51 5.56 3.02 7.58
CA LYS A 51 5.88 1.62 7.85
C LYS A 51 4.90 0.65 7.20
N GLN A 52 3.66 1.10 6.99
CA GLN A 52 2.62 0.31 6.35
C GLN A 52 1.74 1.17 5.44
N LEU A 53 1.34 0.63 4.29
CA LEU A 53 0.28 1.16 3.44
C LEU A 53 -0.88 0.17 3.38
N ASN A 54 -2.10 0.67 3.39
CA ASN A 54 -3.30 -0.14 3.25
C ASN A 54 -4.09 0.28 2.00
N LEU A 55 -4.27 -0.68 1.09
CA LEU A 55 -4.94 -0.53 -0.20
C LEU A 55 -6.34 -1.16 -0.21
N LYS A 56 -6.79 -1.76 0.90
CA LYS A 56 -8.08 -2.46 0.98
C LYS A 56 -9.28 -1.53 0.83
N TYR A 57 -9.11 -0.25 1.19
CA TYR A 57 -10.18 0.74 1.16
C TYR A 57 -10.36 1.32 -0.26
N LYS A 58 -11.63 1.36 -0.71
CA LYS A 58 -11.96 1.94 -2.02
C LYS A 58 -11.58 3.42 -2.06
N LYS A 59 -11.01 3.84 -3.20
CA LYS A 59 -10.61 5.23 -3.50
C LYS A 59 -9.55 5.84 -2.57
N GLN A 60 -8.92 5.06 -1.70
CA GLN A 60 -7.97 5.56 -0.72
C GLN A 60 -6.67 4.73 -0.70
N VAL A 61 -5.61 5.36 -0.22
CA VAL A 61 -4.36 4.72 0.23
C VAL A 61 -4.14 5.24 1.65
N VAL A 62 -4.15 4.35 2.64
CA VAL A 62 -4.01 4.73 4.06
C VAL A 62 -2.61 4.38 4.52
N GLY A 63 -1.84 5.37 4.97
CA GLY A 63 -0.49 5.16 5.47
C GLY A 63 -0.40 5.23 6.98
N VAL A 64 0.22 4.21 7.59
CA VAL A 64 0.61 4.24 9.00
C VAL A 64 2.04 4.76 9.09
N LYS A 65 2.22 5.86 9.83
CA LYS A 65 3.55 6.47 10.03
C LYS A 65 4.39 5.61 10.98
N ASN A 66 5.72 5.77 10.90
CA ASN A 66 6.63 5.19 11.88
C ASN A 66 6.25 5.59 13.29
#